data_AF-D9X8A7-F1
#
_entry.id   AF-D9X8A7-F1
#
_cell.length_a   1.000
_cell.length_b   1.000
_cell.length_c   1.000
_cell.angle_alpha   90.00
_cell.angle_beta   90.00
_cell.angle_gamma   90.00
#
_symmetry.space_group_name_H-M   'P 1'
#
loop_
_entity.id
_entity.type
_entity.pdbx_description
1 polymer ?
#
loop_
_entity_poly.entity_id
_entity_poly.type
_entity_poly.pdbx_seq_one_letter_code
_entity_poly.pdbx_strand_id
1 'polypeptide(L)'
;MVAPILRVTNLWADLRMERRRPMAEEPKDTKPGFQNPVAGFGVTFKAMFKKRLTEQYPEQQKTTAPRFHGRHQLNRHPDGLEKCVGCELCAWACPADAIYVEGADNTDEERYSPGERYGRVYQINYARCILCGLCIEACPTRALTMTNDFELADSSRANLIYTKEQLLAGLEEGMVDSPHAIYPGMDEQDYYRGLVTEAAPGTEQQVAHSKGEVVQEADSTFGGTEPASEKVIGR
;
A
#
# COMPACT_ATOMS: atom_id res chain seq x y z
N MET A 1 51.91 -24.97 -1.66
CA MET A 1 51.29 -23.87 -2.42
C MET A 1 50.05 -23.41 -1.66
N VAL A 2 50.19 -22.35 -0.85
CA VAL A 2 49.09 -21.73 -0.10
C VAL A 2 49.15 -20.25 -0.45
N ALA A 3 48.14 -19.75 -1.17
CA ALA A 3 48.01 -18.33 -1.47
C ALA A 3 47.50 -17.59 -0.22
N PRO A 4 48.10 -16.45 0.18
CA PRO A 4 47.64 -15.72 1.36
C PRO A 4 46.41 -14.87 1.01
N ILE A 5 45.31 -15.24 1.66
CA ILE A 5 44.10 -14.44 1.89
C ILE A 5 44.50 -13.27 2.79
N LEU A 6 44.81 -12.10 2.24
CA LEU A 6 45.00 -10.85 3.01
C LEU A 6 45.16 -9.65 2.06
N ARG A 7 44.06 -9.19 1.44
CA ARG A 7 44.06 -7.88 0.73
C ARG A 7 42.69 -7.24 0.47
N VAL A 8 41.67 -7.52 1.30
CA VAL A 8 40.34 -6.91 1.13
C VAL A 8 39.97 -5.91 2.25
N THR A 9 40.77 -5.81 3.32
CA THR A 9 40.44 -4.95 4.47
C THR A 9 40.72 -3.46 4.25
N ASN A 10 41.39 -3.04 3.17
CA ASN A 10 41.81 -1.64 2.99
C ASN A 10 40.99 -0.82 1.98
N LEU A 11 40.12 -1.43 1.17
CA LEU A 11 39.30 -0.64 0.21
C LEU A 11 38.26 0.27 0.89
N TRP A 12 37.79 -0.11 2.08
CA TRP A 12 36.82 0.68 2.85
C TRP A 12 37.46 1.89 3.55
N ALA A 13 38.76 1.83 3.84
CA ALA A 13 39.50 2.94 4.40
C ALA A 13 39.79 4.01 3.34
N ASP A 14 40.16 3.59 2.12
CA ASP A 14 40.46 4.50 1.00
C ASP A 14 39.21 5.24 0.52
N LEU A 15 38.06 4.58 0.39
CA LEU A 15 36.79 5.22 -0.02
C LEU A 15 36.23 6.22 1.00
N ARG A 16 36.69 6.19 2.26
CA ARG A 16 36.31 7.15 3.30
C ARG A 16 37.20 8.40 3.30
N MET A 17 38.42 8.31 2.74
CA MET A 17 39.31 9.47 2.60
C MET A 17 38.98 10.33 1.39
N GLU A 18 38.57 9.74 0.26
CA GLU A 18 38.20 10.51 -0.95
C GLU A 18 36.97 11.44 -0.78
N ARG A 19 36.16 11.23 0.27
CA ARG A 19 34.92 12.00 0.52
C ARG A 19 35.07 13.14 1.53
N ARG A 20 36.27 13.37 2.08
CA ARG A 20 36.61 14.65 2.69
C ARG A 20 37.25 15.52 1.62
N ARG A 21 36.43 16.11 0.76
CA ARG A 21 36.84 17.37 0.14
C ARG A 21 37.29 18.27 1.30
N PRO A 22 38.54 18.77 1.33
CA PRO A 22 38.87 19.83 2.27
C PRO A 22 37.83 20.92 2.00
N MET A 23 37.09 21.35 3.03
CA MET A 23 36.30 22.56 2.90
C MET A 23 37.26 23.60 2.36
N ALA A 24 36.98 24.11 1.15
CA ALA A 24 37.79 25.13 0.53
C ALA A 24 38.03 26.19 1.60
N GLU A 25 39.31 26.44 1.86
CA GLU A 25 39.79 27.41 2.83
C GLU A 25 38.92 28.66 2.73
N GLU A 26 38.27 29.04 3.83
CA GLU A 26 37.46 30.27 3.87
C GLU A 26 38.33 31.41 3.36
N PRO A 27 37.91 32.17 2.32
CA PRO A 27 38.65 33.35 1.92
C PRO A 27 38.57 34.36 3.06
N LYS A 28 39.66 34.42 3.83
CA LYS A 28 39.95 35.48 4.78
C LYS A 28 40.12 36.77 4.00
N ASP A 29 39.10 37.63 4.05
CA ASP A 29 39.18 39.09 4.23
C ASP A 29 37.89 39.74 3.69
N THR A 30 36.80 39.66 4.44
CA THR A 30 35.64 40.54 4.22
C THR A 30 35.90 41.85 4.93
N LYS A 31 36.58 42.79 4.26
CA LYS A 31 36.55 44.20 4.67
C LYS A 31 35.08 44.64 4.75
N PRO A 32 34.62 45.30 5.83
CA PRO A 32 33.23 45.74 5.96
C PRO A 32 33.03 47.01 5.11
N GLY A 33 33.08 46.84 3.79
CA GLY A 33 32.75 47.88 2.83
C GLY A 33 31.27 47.83 2.48
N PHE A 34 30.68 49.00 2.21
CA PHE A 34 29.33 49.17 1.63
C PHE A 34 29.08 48.32 0.36
N GLN A 35 30.14 47.76 -0.23
CA GLN A 35 30.11 46.83 -1.35
C GLN A 35 29.43 45.49 -1.04
N ASN A 36 29.45 45.00 0.21
CA ASN A 36 28.77 43.75 0.60
C ASN A 36 27.22 43.84 0.51
N PRO A 37 26.58 44.89 1.09
CA PRO A 37 25.14 45.12 0.90
C PRO A 37 24.75 45.25 -0.58
N VAL A 38 25.52 46.02 -1.35
CA VAL A 38 25.24 46.26 -2.78
C VAL A 38 25.37 44.98 -3.62
N ALA A 39 26.38 44.15 -3.34
CA ALA A 39 26.52 42.84 -3.97
C ALA A 39 25.32 41.92 -3.65
N GLY A 40 24.84 41.93 -2.41
CA GLY A 40 23.63 41.20 -1.99
C GLY A 40 22.39 41.65 -2.76
N PHE A 41 22.15 42.98 -2.84
CA PHE A 41 21.05 43.53 -3.63
C PHE A 41 21.17 43.19 -5.13
N GLY A 42 22.39 43.13 -5.68
CA GLY A 42 22.64 42.71 -7.05
C GLY A 42 22.20 41.26 -7.32
N VAL A 43 22.46 40.34 -6.39
CA VAL A 43 21.99 38.94 -6.48
C VAL A 43 20.47 38.88 -6.44
N THR A 44 19.83 39.61 -5.52
CA THR A 44 18.36 39.68 -5.42
C THR A 44 17.74 40.25 -6.69
N PHE A 45 18.28 41.36 -7.20
CA PHE A 45 17.81 41.98 -8.43
C PHE A 45 17.92 41.02 -9.63
N LYS A 46 19.06 40.31 -9.76
CA LYS A 46 19.21 39.26 -10.79
C LYS A 46 18.22 38.11 -10.63
N ALA A 47 17.90 37.72 -9.39
CA ALA A 47 16.96 36.66 -9.10
C ALA A 47 15.50 37.03 -9.47
N MET A 48 15.10 38.32 -9.39
CA MET A 48 13.74 38.76 -9.75
C MET A 48 13.36 38.45 -11.20
N PHE A 49 14.34 38.49 -12.12
CA PHE A 49 14.12 38.21 -13.54
C PHE A 49 14.29 36.72 -13.89
N LYS A 50 14.65 35.85 -12.94
CA LYS A 50 14.73 34.41 -13.16
C LYS A 50 13.33 33.80 -13.13
N LYS A 51 13.06 32.82 -14.01
CA LYS A 51 11.82 32.02 -13.95
C LYS A 51 11.71 31.35 -12.57
N ARG A 52 10.52 31.47 -11.95
CA ARG A 52 10.23 30.87 -10.64
C ARG A 52 10.27 29.34 -10.76
N LEU A 53 11.03 28.70 -9.88
CA LEU A 53 11.04 27.25 -9.73
C LEU A 53 9.93 26.86 -8.76
N THR A 54 8.69 26.84 -9.26
CA THR A 54 7.49 26.52 -8.49
C THR A 54 6.65 25.54 -9.28
N GLU A 55 6.07 24.56 -8.59
CA GLU A 55 5.02 23.68 -9.11
C GLU A 55 3.66 24.27 -8.68
N GLN A 56 2.70 24.36 -9.61
CA GLN A 56 1.37 24.93 -9.33
C GLN A 56 0.41 23.81 -8.94
N TYR A 57 0.43 23.41 -7.67
CA TYR A 57 -0.51 22.41 -7.14
C TYR A 57 -1.81 23.11 -6.70
N PRO A 58 -3.01 22.57 -7.01
CA PRO A 58 -3.31 21.23 -7.53
C PRO A 58 -3.35 21.07 -9.06
N GLU A 59 -3.24 22.15 -9.84
CA GLU A 59 -3.41 22.11 -11.31
C GLU A 59 -2.31 21.31 -12.03
N GLN A 60 -1.11 21.28 -11.46
CA GLN A 60 0.04 20.51 -11.91
C GLN A 60 0.46 19.56 -10.80
N GLN A 61 -0.04 18.32 -10.86
CA GLN A 61 0.32 17.29 -9.90
C GLN A 61 1.79 16.91 -10.02
N LYS A 62 2.44 16.75 -8.87
CA LYS A 62 3.82 16.28 -8.81
C LYS A 62 3.86 14.77 -8.96
N THR A 63 4.68 14.29 -9.89
CA THR A 63 5.00 12.86 -9.97
C THR A 63 5.84 12.46 -8.76
N THR A 64 5.28 11.63 -7.89
CA THR A 64 5.98 11.02 -6.75
C THR A 64 6.96 9.94 -7.22
N ALA A 65 7.96 9.63 -6.39
CA ALA A 65 8.93 8.60 -6.72
C ALA A 65 8.28 7.20 -6.75
N PRO A 66 8.81 6.22 -7.51
CA PRO A 66 8.22 4.88 -7.59
C PRO A 66 8.14 4.09 -6.28
N ARG A 67 8.96 4.45 -5.28
CA ARG A 67 8.99 3.83 -3.94
C ARG A 67 8.55 4.81 -2.85
N PHE A 68 7.59 5.67 -3.18
CA PHE A 68 7.04 6.61 -2.23
C PHE A 68 6.19 5.89 -1.18
N HIS A 69 6.22 6.37 0.06
CA HIS A 69 5.43 5.82 1.16
C HIS A 69 4.16 6.65 1.35
N GLY A 70 3.11 6.35 0.57
CA GLY A 70 1.82 7.02 0.64
C GLY A 70 0.74 6.19 1.34
N ARG A 71 -0.50 6.26 0.85
CA ARG A 71 -1.65 5.52 1.36
C ARG A 71 -1.41 4.01 1.29
N HIS A 72 -1.78 3.29 2.35
CA HIS A 72 -1.75 1.84 2.35
C HIS A 72 -2.89 1.27 1.50
N GLN A 73 -2.62 0.14 0.83
CA GLN A 73 -3.59 -0.59 0.03
C GLN A 73 -3.45 -2.09 0.31
N LEU A 74 -4.59 -2.76 0.50
CA LEU A 74 -4.72 -4.20 0.61
C LEU A 74 -5.00 -4.78 -0.79
N ASN A 75 -4.07 -5.57 -1.28
CA ASN A 75 -4.13 -6.12 -2.63
C ASN A 75 -4.94 -7.41 -2.69
N ARG A 76 -5.47 -7.66 -3.88
CA ARG A 76 -6.13 -8.91 -4.25
C ARG A 76 -5.20 -9.80 -5.08
N HIS A 77 -5.54 -11.06 -5.16
CA HIS A 77 -5.07 -12.00 -6.16
C HIS A 77 -5.75 -11.73 -7.51
N PRO A 78 -5.23 -12.26 -8.62
CA PRO A 78 -5.79 -12.02 -9.96
C PRO A 78 -7.22 -12.52 -10.18
N ASP A 79 -7.72 -13.41 -9.33
CA ASP A 79 -9.10 -13.88 -9.34
C ASP A 79 -10.05 -12.98 -8.54
N GLY A 80 -9.51 -12.12 -7.67
CA GLY A 80 -10.26 -11.20 -6.81
C GLY A 80 -10.23 -11.56 -5.32
N LEU A 81 -9.73 -12.75 -4.93
CA LEU A 81 -9.52 -13.10 -3.53
C LEU A 81 -8.53 -12.16 -2.86
N GLU A 82 -8.73 -11.91 -1.57
CA GLU A 82 -7.84 -11.06 -0.80
C GLU A 82 -6.53 -11.78 -0.49
N LYS A 83 -5.40 -11.06 -0.56
CA LYS A 83 -4.09 -11.60 -0.15
C LYS A 83 -3.92 -11.66 1.38
N CYS A 84 -4.74 -10.92 2.12
CA CYS A 84 -4.60 -10.77 3.57
C CYS A 84 -5.20 -11.97 4.31
N VAL A 85 -4.35 -12.73 5.00
CA VAL A 85 -4.75 -13.90 5.78
C VAL A 85 -5.07 -13.60 7.26
N GLY A 86 -5.03 -12.32 7.66
CA GLY A 86 -5.30 -11.94 9.05
C GLY A 86 -4.29 -12.47 10.07
N CYS A 87 -3.00 -12.57 9.70
CA CYS A 87 -1.93 -13.07 10.58
C CYS A 87 -1.44 -12.06 11.66
N GLU A 88 -1.94 -10.82 11.63
CA GLU A 88 -1.66 -9.77 12.62
C GLU A 88 -0.19 -9.29 12.75
N LEU A 89 0.73 -9.87 11.97
CA LEU A 89 2.16 -9.50 11.98
C LEU A 89 2.43 -8.02 11.65
N CYS A 90 1.63 -7.44 10.76
CA CYS A 90 1.74 -6.03 10.40
C CYS A 90 1.36 -5.08 11.55
N ALA A 91 0.40 -5.47 12.41
CA ALA A 91 0.05 -4.74 13.61
C ALA A 91 1.17 -4.84 14.64
N TRP A 92 1.72 -6.05 14.84
CA TRP A 92 2.83 -6.27 15.75
C TRP A 92 4.12 -5.52 15.35
N ALA A 93 4.40 -5.46 14.05
CA ALA A 93 5.53 -4.72 13.52
C ALA A 93 5.36 -3.19 13.54
N CYS A 94 4.15 -2.69 13.83
CA CYS A 94 3.86 -1.26 13.77
C CYS A 94 4.46 -0.52 14.98
N PRO A 95 5.46 0.38 14.79
CA PRO A 95 6.07 1.09 15.90
C PRO A 95 5.16 2.13 16.57
N ALA A 96 4.07 2.51 15.89
CA ALA A 96 3.11 3.52 16.34
C ALA A 96 1.78 2.92 16.83
N ASP A 97 1.64 1.59 16.82
CA ASP A 97 0.41 0.89 17.18
C ASP A 97 -0.84 1.50 16.51
N ALA A 98 -0.75 1.61 15.17
CA ALA A 98 -1.73 2.27 14.32
C ALA A 98 -2.67 1.31 13.58
N ILE A 99 -2.41 0.00 13.65
CA ILE A 99 -3.14 -1.01 12.87
C ILE A 99 -3.88 -1.92 13.83
N TYR A 100 -5.18 -2.11 13.59
CA TYR A 100 -5.98 -3.13 14.25
C TYR A 100 -6.36 -4.21 13.25
N VAL A 101 -6.10 -5.47 13.59
CA VAL A 101 -6.40 -6.62 12.75
C VAL A 101 -7.09 -7.67 13.61
N GLU A 102 -8.16 -8.22 13.07
CA GLU A 102 -8.82 -9.39 13.65
C GLU A 102 -9.02 -10.43 12.54
N GLY A 103 -8.37 -11.59 12.69
CA GLY A 103 -8.51 -12.71 11.77
C GLY A 103 -9.74 -13.58 12.08
N ALA A 104 -10.36 -14.14 11.04
CA ALA A 104 -11.38 -15.18 11.16
C ALA A 104 -11.10 -16.33 10.18
N ASP A 105 -11.76 -17.46 10.39
CA ASP A 105 -11.58 -18.65 9.57
C ASP A 105 -12.50 -18.56 8.33
N ASN A 106 -11.97 -18.97 7.17
CA ASN A 106 -12.77 -19.14 5.96
C ASN A 106 -13.62 -20.40 6.08
N THR A 107 -14.74 -20.41 5.37
CA THR A 107 -15.54 -21.61 5.12
C THR A 107 -15.59 -21.89 3.63
N ASP A 108 -16.09 -23.06 3.22
CA ASP A 108 -16.24 -23.34 1.80
C ASP A 108 -17.39 -22.54 1.17
N GLU A 109 -18.36 -22.14 1.99
CA GLU A 109 -19.51 -21.32 1.62
C GLU A 109 -19.23 -19.81 1.65
N GLU A 110 -18.23 -19.36 2.42
CA GLU A 110 -17.84 -17.96 2.58
C GLU A 110 -16.31 -17.84 2.72
N ARG A 111 -15.63 -17.59 1.59
CA ARG A 111 -14.17 -17.53 1.51
C ARG A 111 -13.65 -16.19 0.98
N TYR A 112 -12.82 -15.51 1.76
CA TYR A 112 -12.24 -14.21 1.40
C TYR A 112 -10.79 -14.29 0.92
N SER A 113 -10.05 -15.30 1.33
CA SER A 113 -8.65 -15.53 0.98
C SER A 113 -8.43 -17.00 0.58
N PRO A 114 -7.32 -17.34 -0.11
CA PRO A 114 -7.09 -18.72 -0.54
C PRO A 114 -6.87 -19.72 0.61
N GLY A 115 -6.32 -19.28 1.74
CA GLY A 115 -5.98 -20.13 2.87
C GLY A 115 -7.15 -20.40 3.84
N GLU A 116 -6.81 -20.93 5.01
CA GLU A 116 -7.79 -21.22 6.08
C GLU A 116 -8.33 -19.96 6.78
N ARG A 117 -7.61 -18.83 6.69
CA ARG A 117 -7.92 -17.60 7.46
C ARG A 117 -7.89 -16.35 6.60
N TYR A 118 -8.68 -15.36 6.99
CA TYR A 118 -8.73 -14.04 6.36
C TYR A 118 -8.78 -12.92 7.41
N GLY A 119 -8.44 -11.69 7.01
CA GLY A 119 -8.61 -10.51 7.86
C GLY A 119 -10.08 -10.07 7.92
N ARG A 120 -10.82 -10.43 8.96
CA ARG A 120 -12.22 -10.04 9.15
C ARG A 120 -12.37 -8.54 9.40
N VAL A 121 -11.57 -8.02 10.33
CA VAL A 121 -11.48 -6.59 10.60
C VAL A 121 -10.06 -6.15 10.30
N TYR A 122 -9.93 -5.08 9.52
CA TYR A 122 -8.64 -4.45 9.27
C TYR A 122 -8.84 -2.94 9.33
N GLN A 123 -8.09 -2.25 10.18
CA GLN A 123 -8.18 -0.81 10.31
C GLN A 123 -6.79 -0.18 10.42
N ILE A 124 -6.58 0.96 9.76
CA ILE A 124 -5.37 1.77 9.91
C ILE A 124 -5.76 3.16 10.36
N ASN A 125 -5.22 3.60 11.49
CA ASN A 125 -5.37 4.95 11.99
C ASN A 125 -4.27 5.86 11.43
N TYR A 126 -4.60 6.67 10.44
CA TYR A 126 -3.70 7.63 9.80
C TYR A 126 -3.33 8.82 10.70
N ALA A 127 -4.07 9.06 11.79
CA ALA A 127 -3.66 10.05 12.80
C ALA A 127 -2.52 9.53 13.71
N ARG A 128 -2.23 8.22 13.69
CA ARG A 128 -1.10 7.60 14.41
C ARG A 128 0.00 7.11 13.48
N CYS A 129 -0.34 6.69 12.28
CA CYS A 129 0.61 6.10 11.35
C CYS A 129 1.74 7.08 10.99
N ILE A 130 2.99 6.62 11.10
CA ILE A 130 4.18 7.40 10.75
C ILE A 130 4.74 7.06 9.36
N LEU A 131 4.00 6.30 8.55
CA LEU A 131 4.34 5.93 7.16
C LEU A 131 5.74 5.30 6.99
N CYS A 132 6.16 4.48 7.97
CA CYS A 132 7.50 3.89 8.00
C CYS A 132 7.71 2.72 7.02
N GLY A 133 6.65 2.01 6.62
CA GLY A 133 6.74 0.85 5.72
C GLY A 133 7.05 -0.51 6.38
N LEU A 134 7.28 -0.56 7.70
CA LEU A 134 7.61 -1.82 8.40
C LEU A 134 6.49 -2.88 8.32
N CYS A 135 5.23 -2.44 8.25
CA CYS A 135 4.08 -3.33 8.04
C CYS A 135 4.12 -4.08 6.70
N ILE A 136 4.73 -3.50 5.67
CA ILE A 136 4.88 -4.11 4.34
C ILE A 136 5.99 -5.16 4.37
N GLU A 137 7.12 -4.83 4.98
CA GLU A 137 8.25 -5.77 5.13
C GLU A 137 7.88 -6.97 5.99
N ALA A 138 7.07 -6.74 7.03
CA ALA A 138 6.59 -7.80 7.91
C ALA A 138 5.49 -8.68 7.28
N CYS A 139 4.85 -8.26 6.17
CA CYS A 139 3.73 -8.97 5.58
C CYS A 139 4.20 -10.21 4.79
N PRO A 140 3.93 -11.45 5.26
CA PRO A 140 4.44 -12.65 4.60
C PRO A 140 3.79 -12.90 3.24
N THR A 141 2.51 -12.51 3.07
CA THR A 141 1.73 -12.72 1.85
C THR A 141 1.83 -11.54 0.88
N ARG A 142 2.57 -10.48 1.22
CA ARG A 142 2.63 -9.20 0.49
C ARG A 142 1.24 -8.64 0.15
N ALA A 143 0.29 -8.81 1.07
CA ALA A 143 -1.07 -8.28 0.95
C ALA A 143 -1.10 -6.76 1.05
N LEU A 144 -0.28 -6.17 1.91
CA LEU A 144 -0.25 -4.74 2.14
C LEU A 144 0.85 -4.08 1.30
N THR A 145 0.51 -3.04 0.56
CA THR A 145 1.47 -2.18 -0.15
C THR A 145 1.22 -0.71 0.15
N MET A 146 2.18 0.12 -0.18
CA MET A 146 2.05 1.58 -0.15
C MET A 146 1.91 2.11 -1.56
N THR A 147 0.92 2.96 -1.76
CA THR A 147 0.64 3.67 -3.00
C THR A 147 1.35 5.01 -3.00
N ASN A 148 1.17 5.73 -4.11
CA ASN A 148 1.71 7.05 -4.32
C ASN A 148 0.74 8.17 -3.90
N ASP A 149 -0.43 7.82 -3.34
CA ASP A 149 -1.45 8.75 -2.88
C ASP A 149 -1.00 9.41 -1.56
N PHE A 150 -0.97 10.74 -1.52
CA PHE A 150 -0.56 11.52 -0.34
C PHE A 150 -1.65 12.47 0.17
N GLU A 151 -2.77 12.60 -0.54
CA GLU A 151 -3.87 13.51 -0.22
C GLU A 151 -4.84 12.90 0.81
N LEU A 152 -4.33 12.62 2.02
CA LEU A 152 -5.08 11.91 3.08
C LEU A 152 -5.75 12.82 4.11
N ALA A 153 -5.73 14.13 3.87
CA ALA A 153 -6.26 15.10 4.82
C ALA A 153 -7.78 14.98 4.92
N ASP A 154 -8.28 14.91 6.16
CA ASP A 154 -9.71 14.93 6.46
C ASP A 154 -9.97 15.90 7.63
N SER A 155 -11.22 16.31 7.78
CA SER A 155 -11.73 17.22 8.80
C SER A 155 -12.06 16.53 10.12
N SER A 156 -12.22 15.20 10.13
CA SER A 156 -12.59 14.42 11.31
C SER A 156 -11.55 13.36 11.65
N ARG A 157 -11.25 13.21 12.95
CA ARG A 157 -10.35 12.16 13.44
C ARG A 157 -10.92 10.75 13.22
N ALA A 158 -12.25 10.61 13.21
CA ALA A 158 -12.89 9.32 12.93
C ALA A 158 -12.67 8.89 11.48
N ASN A 159 -12.70 9.84 10.54
CA ASN A 159 -12.50 9.56 9.12
C ASN A 159 -11.05 9.17 8.78
N LEU A 160 -10.08 9.51 9.65
CA LEU A 160 -8.69 9.08 9.51
C LEU A 160 -8.45 7.62 9.96
N ILE A 161 -9.49 6.92 10.42
CA ILE A 161 -9.44 5.48 10.69
C ILE A 161 -10.01 4.78 9.47
N TYR A 162 -9.12 4.28 8.61
CA TYR A 162 -9.55 3.64 7.37
C TYR A 162 -9.90 2.19 7.65
N THR A 163 -11.06 1.76 7.16
CA THR A 163 -11.52 0.36 7.27
C THR A 163 -10.95 -0.50 6.15
N LYS A 164 -11.13 -1.81 6.28
CA LYS A 164 -10.70 -2.82 5.31
C LYS A 164 -11.21 -2.49 3.90
N GLU A 165 -12.48 -2.12 3.80
CA GLU A 165 -13.15 -1.79 2.54
C GLU A 165 -12.53 -0.57 1.85
N GLN A 166 -12.07 0.42 2.62
CA GLN A 166 -11.42 1.62 2.09
C GLN A 166 -9.97 1.37 1.67
N LEU A 167 -9.35 0.32 2.23
CA LEU A 167 -7.97 -0.07 1.95
C LEU A 167 -7.88 -1.10 0.82
N LEU A 168 -8.93 -1.90 0.59
CA LEU A 168 -8.95 -2.91 -0.46
C LEU A 168 -8.77 -2.29 -1.84
N ALA A 169 -7.94 -2.92 -2.66
CA ALA A 169 -7.82 -2.62 -4.06
C ALA A 169 -9.17 -2.83 -4.76
N GLY A 170 -9.48 -1.92 -5.69
CA GLY A 170 -10.62 -2.08 -6.59
C GLY A 170 -10.46 -3.35 -7.44
N LEU A 171 -11.58 -3.84 -7.95
CA LEU A 171 -11.61 -4.99 -8.85
C LEU A 171 -11.17 -4.57 -10.25
N GLU A 172 -10.33 -5.37 -10.87
CA GLU A 172 -9.95 -5.23 -12.27
C GLU A 172 -10.89 -6.08 -13.17
N GLU A 173 -10.83 -5.87 -14.48
CA GLU A 173 -11.63 -6.62 -15.43
C GLU A 173 -11.29 -8.13 -15.36
N GLY A 174 -12.30 -8.98 -15.14
CA GLY A 174 -12.15 -10.43 -14.99
C GLY A 174 -11.98 -10.93 -13.55
N MET A 175 -11.88 -10.03 -12.56
CA MET A 175 -11.93 -10.41 -11.14
C MET A 175 -13.36 -10.57 -10.64
N VAL A 176 -13.57 -11.48 -9.69
CA VAL A 176 -14.82 -11.65 -8.95
C VAL A 176 -14.63 -11.10 -7.54
N ASP A 177 -15.61 -10.37 -7.00
CA ASP A 177 -15.46 -9.85 -5.63
C ASP A 177 -15.47 -10.97 -4.60
N SER A 178 -14.74 -10.78 -3.50
CA SER A 178 -14.76 -11.68 -2.37
C SER A 178 -16.06 -11.51 -1.56
N PRO A 179 -16.67 -12.58 -1.02
CA PRO A 179 -16.14 -13.93 -0.94
C PRO A 179 -16.42 -14.77 -2.20
N HIS A 180 -15.54 -15.71 -2.54
CA HIS A 180 -15.78 -16.72 -3.59
C HIS A 180 -14.85 -17.95 -3.42
N ALA A 181 -15.18 -19.07 -4.07
CA ALA A 181 -14.38 -20.28 -4.01
C ALA A 181 -13.01 -20.10 -4.70
N ILE A 182 -12.01 -20.88 -4.26
CA ILE A 182 -10.69 -20.91 -4.91
C ILE A 182 -10.78 -21.51 -6.32
N TYR A 183 -9.76 -21.27 -7.13
CA TYR A 183 -9.62 -21.87 -8.44
C TYR A 183 -9.65 -23.41 -8.34
N PRO A 184 -10.51 -24.12 -9.10
CA PRO A 184 -10.66 -25.58 -8.98
C PRO A 184 -9.34 -26.33 -9.20
N GLY A 185 -8.99 -27.20 -8.25
CA GLY A 185 -7.80 -28.05 -8.31
C GLY A 185 -6.48 -27.36 -7.94
N MET A 186 -6.52 -26.09 -7.53
CA MET A 186 -5.37 -25.37 -6.98
C MET A 186 -5.40 -25.38 -5.46
N ASP A 187 -4.23 -25.21 -4.83
CA ASP A 187 -4.08 -25.02 -3.40
C ASP A 187 -3.68 -23.58 -3.03
N GLU A 188 -3.64 -23.26 -1.73
CA GLU A 188 -3.20 -21.95 -1.23
C GLU A 188 -1.78 -21.58 -1.70
N GLN A 189 -0.86 -22.56 -1.82
CA GLN A 189 0.52 -22.28 -2.23
C GLN A 189 0.60 -21.85 -3.70
N ASP A 190 -0.26 -22.40 -4.56
CA ASP A 190 -0.33 -22.07 -5.97
C ASP A 190 -0.69 -20.60 -6.20
N TYR A 191 -1.54 -20.04 -5.34
CA TYR A 191 -1.84 -18.60 -5.31
C TYR A 191 -0.61 -17.75 -5.01
N TYR A 192 0.19 -18.13 -4.01
CA TYR A 192 1.39 -17.39 -3.62
C TYR A 192 2.58 -17.62 -4.58
N ARG A 193 2.56 -18.71 -5.35
CA ARG A 193 3.48 -18.96 -6.46
C ARG A 193 3.09 -18.21 -7.74
N GLY A 194 1.89 -17.62 -7.79
CA GLY A 194 1.39 -16.87 -8.94
C GLY A 194 0.92 -17.76 -10.10
N LEU A 195 0.47 -18.98 -9.80
CA LEU A 195 -0.08 -19.90 -10.81
C LEU A 195 -1.54 -19.59 -11.17
N VAL A 196 -2.28 -18.91 -10.29
CA VAL A 196 -3.63 -18.42 -10.55
C VAL A 196 -3.55 -17.00 -11.11
N THR A 197 -3.99 -16.83 -12.36
CA THR A 197 -3.89 -15.57 -13.12
C THR A 197 -5.22 -14.90 -13.41
N GLU A 198 -6.34 -15.60 -13.18
CA GLU A 198 -7.70 -15.11 -13.42
C GLU A 198 -8.69 -15.93 -12.58
N ALA A 199 -9.93 -15.44 -12.46
CA ALA A 199 -11.01 -16.20 -11.86
C ALA A 199 -11.36 -17.41 -12.74
N ALA A 200 -11.73 -18.53 -12.11
CA ALA A 200 -12.15 -19.71 -12.84
C ALA A 200 -13.44 -19.42 -13.63
N PRO A 201 -13.64 -20.04 -14.81
CA PRO A 201 -14.88 -19.87 -15.56
C PRO A 201 -16.10 -20.30 -14.74
N GLY A 202 -17.05 -19.40 -14.54
CA GLY A 202 -18.24 -19.65 -13.73
C GLY A 202 -18.07 -19.44 -12.22
N THR A 203 -16.97 -18.82 -11.77
CA THR A 203 -16.87 -18.34 -10.38
C THR A 203 -17.91 -17.26 -10.14
N GLU A 204 -18.76 -17.49 -9.14
CA GLU A 204 -19.76 -16.53 -8.66
C GLU A 204 -19.38 -16.07 -7.24
N GLN A 205 -19.80 -14.85 -6.90
CA GLN A 205 -19.64 -14.33 -5.55
C GLN A 205 -20.53 -15.12 -4.57
N GLN A 206 -19.91 -15.60 -3.51
CA GLN A 206 -20.56 -16.24 -2.39
C GLN A 206 -21.25 -15.22 -1.48
N VAL A 207 -22.19 -15.68 -0.65
CA VAL A 207 -22.91 -14.81 0.28
C VAL A 207 -22.03 -14.49 1.50
N ALA A 208 -21.91 -13.21 1.85
CA ALA A 208 -21.15 -12.79 3.02
C ALA A 208 -21.99 -12.93 4.32
N HIS A 209 -22.20 -14.17 4.78
CA HIS A 209 -22.91 -14.45 6.02
C HIS A 209 -22.30 -13.73 7.24
N SER A 210 -20.97 -13.59 7.29
CA SER A 210 -20.26 -12.84 8.34
C SER A 210 -20.62 -11.35 8.37
N LYS A 211 -21.09 -10.79 7.26
CA LYS A 211 -21.57 -9.40 7.14
C LYS A 211 -23.09 -9.27 7.29
N GLY A 212 -23.78 -10.38 7.59
CA GLY A 212 -25.22 -10.44 7.75
C GLY A 212 -26.00 -10.60 6.44
N GLU A 213 -25.33 -10.91 5.33
CA GLU A 213 -26.04 -11.19 4.07
C GLU A 213 -26.76 -12.54 4.13
N VAL A 214 -27.97 -12.56 3.56
CA VAL A 214 -28.86 -13.73 3.58
C VAL A 214 -29.33 -14.03 2.16
N VAL A 215 -29.34 -15.31 1.80
CA VAL A 215 -29.96 -15.77 0.56
C VAL A 215 -31.47 -15.60 0.72
N GLN A 216 -32.09 -14.72 -0.07
CA GLN A 216 -33.54 -14.76 -0.23
C GLN A 216 -33.85 -15.86 -1.24
N GLU A 217 -34.40 -16.98 -0.74
CA GLU A 217 -34.96 -17.99 -1.62
C GLU A 217 -36.12 -17.37 -2.40
N ALA A 218 -36.11 -17.56 -3.72
CA ALA A 218 -37.13 -17.05 -4.60
C ALA A 218 -38.43 -17.84 -4.41
N ASP A 219 -39.19 -17.51 -3.36
CA ASP A 219 -40.50 -18.09 -3.08
C ASP A 219 -41.58 -17.33 -3.89
N SER A 220 -41.47 -17.39 -5.23
CA SER A 220 -42.53 -16.89 -6.12
C SER A 220 -43.49 -18.03 -6.44
N THR A 221 -44.76 -17.87 -6.07
CA THR A 221 -45.86 -18.79 -6.45
C THR A 221 -46.21 -18.73 -7.95
N PHE A 222 -45.50 -17.88 -8.68
CA PHE A 222 -45.66 -17.60 -10.10
C PHE A 222 -44.46 -18.20 -10.84
N GLY A 223 -44.71 -18.80 -12.01
CA GLY A 223 -43.75 -19.68 -12.70
C GLY A 223 -42.39 -19.05 -13.01
N GLY A 224 -41.35 -19.89 -13.10
CA GLY A 224 -39.92 -19.52 -13.16
C GLY A 224 -39.42 -18.74 -14.40
N THR A 225 -40.29 -18.00 -15.08
CA THR A 225 -39.93 -17.02 -16.12
C THR A 225 -40.05 -15.58 -15.63
N GLU A 226 -40.49 -15.35 -14.38
CA GLU A 226 -40.58 -14.01 -13.80
C GLU A 226 -39.25 -13.53 -13.23
N PRO A 227 -38.89 -12.24 -13.36
CA PRO A 227 -37.65 -11.69 -12.80
C PRO A 227 -37.61 -11.74 -11.26
N ALA A 228 -38.75 -11.91 -10.59
CA ALA A 228 -38.84 -12.09 -9.14
C ALA A 228 -38.52 -13.53 -8.67
N SER A 229 -38.33 -14.47 -9.61
CA SER A 229 -37.99 -15.86 -9.32
C SER A 229 -36.47 -16.12 -9.28
N GLU A 230 -35.66 -15.09 -9.47
CA GLU A 230 -34.20 -15.15 -9.41
C GLU A 230 -33.72 -14.99 -7.96
N LYS A 231 -32.70 -15.75 -7.55
CA LYS A 231 -32.11 -15.62 -6.21
C LYS A 231 -31.44 -14.25 -6.08
N VAL A 232 -31.86 -13.48 -5.08
CA VAL A 232 -31.28 -12.18 -4.77
C VAL A 232 -30.52 -12.25 -3.45
N ILE A 233 -29.27 -11.80 -3.45
CA ILE A 233 -28.47 -11.63 -2.22
C ILE A 233 -28.91 -10.33 -1.56
N GLY A 234 -29.53 -10.44 -0.38
CA GLY A 234 -30.02 -9.30 0.40
C GLY A 234 -29.19 -9.05 1.65
N ARG A 235 -29.24 -7.80 2.15
CA ARG A 235 -28.62 -7.36 3.39
C ARG A 235 -29.67 -7.09 4.47
#